data_AF-A0A971S7R4-F1
#
_entry.id   AF-A0A971S7R4-F1
#
_cell.length_a   1.000
_cell.length_b   1.000
_cell.length_c   1.000
_cell.angle_alpha   90.00
_cell.angle_beta   90.00
_cell.angle_gamma   90.00
#
_symmetry.space_group_name_H-M   'P 1'
#
loop_
_entity.id
_entity.type
_entity.pdbx_description
1 polymer ?
#
loop_
_entity_poly.entity_id
_entity_poly.type
_entity_poly.pdbx_seq_one_letter_code
_entity_poly.pdbx_strand_id
1 'polypeptide(L)'
;MAKRKFYAVKSGKIPGIYQTWNQAEEQVKGFSGAEYKSFPTLEEAERYILGEQSKMQSNLNGKDYDINEEIEKKIENLDKDEVIAFVDGSYSPDVGGREKYGFGAVLFIKGHKQKLFKAYVNEEYMDSRNVAGEISGVIESILWTIENNKKEITIYYDYEGIEKWANKEWKANKIITKEYSKFIDEKSKLIKINFIHTRAHSGITYNEEADELAKRSLLSHGYKAYNDGSIYFIGLSQEDWISIIEEVSIENKNYNEEKDIRKEVKEIKDYLNKIEVTYIKEKVIINCYKGNKSYVQGKQSVLFQKIISYAIEKLPTESSVIETLNTYHALTVEKEDVENQLVNLLPNFPNKIGDLKHYNNILSAIFNTMLVGYMPDYTCLITPIFRAMDYYLHRILSDKLGNNTVTSKGKNNFAYFSKDNGDLRYYYNSTKDNASEEQIEFLNDLYNYYNRIRHPYAHWSKDSIDTPVITEMHVARDLILEGLQLVNKYYILF
;
A
#
# COMPACT_ATOMS: atom_id res chain seq x y z
N MET A 1 0.82 -56.67 26.81
CA MET A 1 0.97 -55.23 27.15
C MET A 1 0.05 -54.43 26.25
N ALA A 2 -0.82 -53.58 26.81
CA ALA A 2 -1.72 -52.75 26.02
C ALA A 2 -0.87 -51.79 25.15
N LYS A 3 -1.17 -51.70 23.85
CA LYS A 3 -0.50 -50.77 22.93
C LYS A 3 -0.70 -49.34 23.47
N ARG A 4 0.41 -48.64 23.75
CA ARG A 4 0.38 -47.20 24.08
C ARG A 4 -0.26 -46.45 22.91
N LYS A 5 -1.20 -45.55 23.21
CA LYS A 5 -1.89 -44.69 22.25
C LYS A 5 -1.64 -43.24 22.61
N PHE A 6 -1.63 -42.39 21.59
CA PHE A 6 -1.59 -40.94 21.72
C PHE A 6 -2.97 -40.38 21.38
N TYR A 7 -3.40 -39.33 22.07
CA TYR A 7 -4.72 -38.74 21.92
C TYR A 7 -4.54 -37.28 21.53
N ALA A 8 -4.85 -36.92 20.29
CA ALA A 8 -4.72 -35.57 19.78
C ALA A 8 -6.06 -34.83 19.95
N VAL A 9 -6.04 -33.67 20.61
CA VAL A 9 -7.16 -32.74 20.73
C VAL A 9 -6.85 -31.54 19.83
N LYS A 10 -7.56 -31.43 18.71
CA LYS A 10 -7.42 -30.34 17.73
C LYS A 10 -8.29 -29.14 18.10
N SER A 11 -9.47 -29.40 18.67
CA SER A 11 -10.36 -28.37 19.24
C SER A 11 -10.87 -28.85 20.60
N GLY A 12 -10.69 -28.04 21.64
CA GLY A 12 -11.00 -28.37 23.04
C GLY A 12 -10.55 -27.24 23.97
N LYS A 13 -10.66 -27.42 25.29
CA LYS A 13 -10.21 -26.43 26.29
C LYS A 13 -8.73 -26.07 26.11
N ILE A 14 -7.89 -27.09 25.98
CA ILE A 14 -6.47 -26.97 25.66
C ILE A 14 -6.18 -27.97 24.53
N PRO A 15 -5.94 -27.49 23.29
CA PRO A 15 -5.48 -28.35 22.20
C PRO A 15 -4.07 -28.89 22.46
N GLY A 16 -3.80 -30.13 22.04
CA GLY A 16 -2.52 -30.79 22.29
C GLY A 16 -2.58 -32.31 22.14
N ILE A 17 -1.43 -32.97 22.33
CA ILE A 17 -1.31 -34.43 22.28
C ILE A 17 -1.08 -34.98 23.69
N TYR A 18 -1.94 -35.91 24.09
CA TYR A 18 -1.93 -36.53 25.41
C TYR A 18 -1.58 -38.01 25.32
N GLN A 19 -0.89 -38.54 26.32
CA GLN A 19 -0.44 -39.94 26.34
C GLN A 19 -1.50 -40.89 26.94
N THR A 20 -2.56 -40.33 27.54
CA THR A 20 -3.65 -41.10 28.15
C THR A 20 -5.00 -40.49 27.80
N TRP A 21 -6.03 -41.34 27.73
CA TRP A 21 -7.39 -40.87 27.48
C TRP A 21 -7.87 -39.91 28.56
N ASN A 22 -7.60 -40.16 29.84
CA ASN A 22 -8.06 -39.30 30.94
C ASN A 22 -7.59 -37.84 30.77
N GLN A 23 -6.34 -37.64 30.34
CA GLN A 23 -5.80 -36.30 30.08
C GLN A 23 -6.49 -35.61 28.90
N ALA A 24 -6.78 -36.33 27.82
CA ALA A 24 -7.51 -35.80 26.67
C ALA A 24 -8.99 -35.55 26.98
N GLU A 25 -9.62 -36.42 27.77
CA GLU A 25 -11.03 -36.33 28.17
C GLU A 25 -11.28 -35.03 28.95
N GLU A 26 -10.41 -34.66 29.88
CA GLU A 26 -10.50 -33.39 30.63
C GLU A 26 -10.58 -32.17 29.71
N GLN A 27 -9.93 -32.23 28.54
CA GLN A 27 -9.87 -31.12 27.58
C GLN A 27 -11.08 -31.06 26.67
N VAL A 28 -11.78 -32.16 26.44
CA VAL A 28 -12.91 -32.21 25.49
C VAL A 28 -14.27 -32.27 26.19
N LYS A 29 -14.31 -32.76 27.43
CA LYS A 29 -15.54 -32.94 28.21
C LYS A 29 -16.15 -31.59 28.60
N GLY A 30 -17.38 -31.38 28.12
CA GLY A 30 -18.14 -30.14 28.32
C GLY A 30 -17.78 -29.01 27.34
N PHE A 31 -16.93 -29.25 26.33
CA PHE A 31 -16.58 -28.29 25.30
C PHE A 31 -17.40 -28.56 24.02
N SER A 32 -18.23 -27.59 23.60
CA SER A 32 -19.06 -27.73 22.39
C SER A 32 -18.19 -27.65 21.14
N GLY A 33 -18.30 -28.65 20.24
CA GLY A 33 -17.48 -28.71 19.01
C GLY A 33 -16.06 -29.24 19.21
N ALA A 34 -15.81 -30.06 20.24
CA ALA A 34 -14.50 -30.66 20.46
C ALA A 34 -14.11 -31.63 19.32
N GLU A 35 -12.91 -31.46 18.76
CA GLU A 35 -12.34 -32.32 17.72
C GLU A 35 -11.13 -33.06 18.30
N TYR A 36 -11.20 -34.39 18.37
CA TYR A 36 -10.12 -35.21 18.93
C TYR A 36 -10.10 -36.62 18.33
N LYS A 37 -8.91 -37.25 18.30
CA LYS A 37 -8.72 -38.60 17.76
C LYS A 37 -7.54 -39.31 18.41
N SER A 38 -7.60 -40.64 18.53
CA SER A 38 -6.49 -41.45 19.06
C SER A 38 -5.65 -42.07 17.95
N PHE A 39 -4.33 -42.08 18.12
CA PHE A 39 -3.36 -42.59 17.17
C PHE A 39 -2.39 -43.60 17.82
N PRO A 40 -1.89 -44.58 17.05
CA PRO A 40 -0.87 -45.52 17.50
C PRO A 40 0.52 -44.89 17.67
N THR A 41 0.85 -43.80 16.96
CA THR A 41 2.16 -43.12 17.04
C THR A 41 2.01 -41.62 17.32
N LEU A 42 3.09 -41.00 17.82
CA LEU A 42 3.13 -39.57 18.08
C LEU A 42 3.11 -38.78 16.76
N GLU A 43 3.83 -39.22 15.73
CA GLU A 43 3.86 -38.51 14.44
C GLU A 43 2.49 -38.48 13.75
N GLU A 44 1.65 -39.51 13.91
CA GLU A 44 0.28 -39.49 13.38
C GLU A 44 -0.64 -38.51 14.13
N ALA A 45 -0.43 -38.35 15.44
CA ALA A 45 -1.13 -37.38 16.26
C ALA A 45 -0.70 -35.94 15.94
N GLU A 46 0.58 -35.69 15.70
CA GLU A 46 1.12 -34.39 15.27
C GLU A 46 0.56 -33.98 13.91
N ARG A 47 0.54 -34.90 12.93
CA ARG A 47 -0.03 -34.63 11.60
C ARG A 47 -1.54 -34.34 11.62
N TYR A 48 -2.29 -34.94 12.54
CA TYR A 48 -3.70 -34.63 12.74
C TYR A 48 -3.92 -33.21 13.27
N ILE A 49 -3.08 -32.75 14.20
CA ILE A 49 -3.12 -31.37 14.72
C ILE A 49 -2.72 -30.36 13.63
N LEU A 50 -1.69 -30.70 12.84
CA LEU A 50 -1.19 -29.87 11.73
C LEU A 50 -2.11 -29.85 10.50
N GLY A 51 -3.21 -30.61 10.50
CA GLY A 51 -4.19 -30.60 9.41
C GLY A 51 -3.76 -31.34 8.14
N GLU A 52 -2.68 -32.14 8.18
CA GLU A 52 -2.10 -32.81 7.01
C GLU A 52 -2.87 -34.04 6.51
N GLN A 53 -4.02 -34.39 7.13
CA GLN A 53 -4.80 -35.57 6.75
C GLN A 53 -5.55 -35.46 5.41
N SER A 54 -5.57 -34.28 4.77
CA SER A 54 -6.16 -34.09 3.44
C SER A 54 -5.40 -34.83 2.31
N LYS A 55 -4.18 -35.34 2.58
CA LYS A 55 -3.32 -35.98 1.56
C LYS A 55 -3.44 -37.51 1.44
N MET A 56 -4.28 -38.20 2.22
CA MET A 56 -4.25 -39.68 2.30
C MET A 56 -5.55 -40.42 1.91
N GLN A 57 -6.54 -39.78 1.30
CA GLN A 57 -7.78 -40.48 0.89
C GLN A 57 -8.09 -40.46 -0.62
N SER A 58 -7.15 -40.07 -1.48
CA SER A 58 -7.28 -40.17 -2.95
C SER A 58 -6.45 -41.29 -3.59
N ASN A 59 -5.65 -42.06 -2.83
CA ASN A 59 -4.72 -43.06 -3.38
C ASN A 59 -5.33 -44.45 -3.66
N LEU A 60 -6.57 -44.51 -4.12
CA LEU A 60 -7.17 -45.72 -4.68
C LEU A 60 -8.16 -45.33 -5.79
N ASN A 61 -7.65 -44.85 -6.94
CA ASN A 61 -8.12 -45.14 -8.31
C ASN A 61 -7.79 -43.99 -9.29
N GLY A 62 -6.74 -44.17 -10.10
CA GLY A 62 -6.64 -43.63 -11.47
C GLY A 62 -6.23 -42.16 -11.64
N LYS A 63 -5.06 -41.94 -12.27
CA LYS A 63 -4.51 -40.69 -12.83
C LYS A 63 -4.75 -39.43 -11.99
N ASP A 64 -3.72 -39.01 -11.26
CA ASP A 64 -3.72 -37.76 -10.50
C ASP A 64 -4.16 -36.57 -11.38
N TYR A 65 -5.30 -36.01 -11.00
CA TYR A 65 -5.86 -34.77 -11.52
C TYR A 65 -5.40 -33.66 -10.57
N ASP A 66 -4.29 -33.01 -10.90
CA ASP A 66 -3.85 -31.82 -10.20
C ASP A 66 -4.58 -30.60 -10.78
N ILE A 67 -5.56 -30.10 -10.01
CA ILE A 67 -6.38 -28.95 -10.38
C ILE A 67 -5.53 -27.69 -10.60
N ASN A 68 -4.42 -27.52 -9.87
CA ASN A 68 -3.55 -26.36 -10.03
C ASN A 68 -2.78 -26.44 -11.35
N GLU A 69 -2.30 -27.63 -11.74
CA GLU A 69 -1.61 -27.83 -13.01
C GLU A 69 -2.54 -27.58 -14.22
N GLU A 70 -3.83 -27.94 -14.13
CA GLU A 70 -4.81 -27.61 -15.18
C GLU A 70 -5.08 -26.10 -15.26
N ILE A 71 -5.19 -25.44 -14.10
CA ILE A 71 -5.39 -23.99 -14.03
C ILE A 71 -4.18 -23.26 -14.65
N GLU A 72 -2.96 -23.67 -14.32
CA GLU A 72 -1.74 -23.11 -14.91
C GLU A 72 -1.73 -23.29 -16.44
N LYS A 73 -2.04 -24.49 -16.93
CA LYS A 73 -2.15 -24.74 -18.38
C LYS A 73 -3.22 -23.86 -19.04
N LYS A 74 -4.35 -23.60 -18.37
CA LYS A 74 -5.37 -22.68 -18.89
C LYS A 74 -4.85 -21.24 -18.93
N ILE A 75 -4.15 -20.80 -17.90
CA ILE A 75 -3.55 -19.46 -17.84
C ILE A 75 -2.49 -19.28 -18.94
N GLU A 76 -1.64 -20.28 -19.16
CA GLU A 76 -0.61 -20.25 -20.22
C GLU A 76 -1.21 -20.18 -21.62
N ASN A 77 -2.35 -20.85 -21.84
CA ASN A 77 -3.03 -20.91 -23.13
C ASN A 77 -4.10 -19.82 -23.31
N LEU A 78 -4.20 -18.83 -22.42
CA LEU A 78 -5.14 -17.71 -22.52
C LEU A 78 -5.00 -16.97 -23.86
N ASP A 79 -6.13 -16.73 -24.51
CA ASP A 79 -6.17 -15.85 -25.68
C ASP A 79 -6.13 -14.37 -25.30
N LYS A 80 -5.76 -13.52 -26.26
CA LYS A 80 -5.58 -12.07 -26.03
C LYS A 80 -6.85 -11.34 -25.58
N ASP A 81 -8.01 -11.90 -25.87
CA ASP A 81 -9.33 -11.33 -25.58
C ASP A 81 -9.98 -11.98 -24.34
N GLU A 82 -9.31 -12.93 -23.69
CA GLU A 82 -9.81 -13.70 -22.54
C GLU A 82 -9.17 -13.25 -21.21
N VAL A 83 -9.92 -13.44 -20.13
CA VAL A 83 -9.52 -13.18 -18.74
C VAL A 83 -9.92 -14.37 -17.88
N ILE A 84 -9.05 -14.81 -16.98
CA ILE A 84 -9.40 -15.69 -15.86
C ILE A 84 -9.31 -14.87 -14.58
N ALA A 85 -10.36 -14.86 -13.76
CA ALA A 85 -10.38 -14.17 -12.47
C ALA A 85 -10.63 -15.16 -11.34
N PHE A 86 -9.89 -15.06 -10.25
CA PHE A 86 -10.17 -15.71 -8.97
C PHE A 86 -10.66 -14.64 -8.01
N VAL A 87 -11.79 -14.86 -7.34
CA VAL A 87 -12.42 -13.85 -6.49
C VAL A 87 -12.75 -14.44 -5.13
N ASP A 88 -12.53 -13.67 -4.07
CA ASP A 88 -12.96 -13.99 -2.72
C ASP A 88 -13.42 -12.72 -1.96
N GLY A 89 -14.22 -12.91 -0.92
CA GLY A 89 -14.78 -11.88 -0.06
C GLY A 89 -14.44 -12.11 1.41
N SER A 90 -14.16 -11.03 2.12
CA SER A 90 -13.89 -11.06 3.55
C SER A 90 -14.75 -10.03 4.29
N TYR A 91 -14.98 -10.27 5.59
CA TYR A 91 -15.68 -9.32 6.46
C TYR A 91 -15.06 -9.31 7.86
N SER A 92 -15.01 -8.11 8.45
CA SER A 92 -14.63 -7.94 9.85
C SER A 92 -15.64 -7.04 10.57
N PRO A 93 -16.18 -7.50 11.73
CA PRO A 93 -17.12 -6.71 12.52
C PRO A 93 -16.44 -5.56 13.27
N ASP A 94 -15.12 -5.58 13.47
CA ASP A 94 -14.42 -4.55 14.23
C ASP A 94 -12.90 -4.48 13.91
N VAL A 95 -12.52 -3.68 12.90
CA VAL A 95 -11.13 -3.21 12.72
C VAL A 95 -11.10 -1.72 13.03
N GLY A 96 -10.76 -1.39 14.27
CA GLY A 96 -10.65 0.01 14.74
C GLY A 96 -12.00 0.70 14.96
N GLY A 97 -13.00 -0.01 15.47
CA GLY A 97 -14.33 0.50 15.84
C GLY A 97 -15.31 0.64 14.67
N ARG A 98 -15.04 0.03 13.51
CA ARG A 98 -15.85 0.14 12.29
C ARG A 98 -16.02 -1.22 11.61
N GLU A 99 -17.25 -1.50 11.20
CA GLU A 99 -17.64 -2.68 10.44
C GLU A 99 -17.17 -2.53 8.98
N LYS A 100 -16.53 -3.58 8.44
CA LYS A 100 -15.99 -3.58 7.07
C LYS A 100 -16.29 -4.91 6.37
N TYR A 101 -16.58 -4.84 5.07
CA TYR A 101 -16.41 -5.98 4.16
C TYR A 101 -15.46 -5.58 3.03
N GLY A 102 -14.88 -6.54 2.33
CA GLY A 102 -13.99 -6.26 1.23
C GLY A 102 -13.75 -7.48 0.35
N PHE A 103 -13.10 -7.27 -0.79
CA PHE A 103 -12.82 -8.32 -1.77
C PHE A 103 -11.35 -8.35 -2.13
N GLY A 104 -10.93 -9.52 -2.59
CA GLY A 104 -9.68 -9.76 -3.28
C GLY A 104 -9.97 -10.46 -4.60
N ALA A 105 -9.26 -10.08 -5.66
CA ALA A 105 -9.34 -10.73 -6.95
C ALA A 105 -7.97 -10.81 -7.63
N VAL A 106 -7.70 -11.95 -8.26
CA VAL A 106 -6.49 -12.21 -9.06
C VAL A 106 -6.92 -12.48 -10.50
N LEU A 107 -6.52 -11.60 -11.41
CA LEU A 107 -6.87 -11.66 -12.82
C LEU A 107 -5.64 -12.08 -13.64
N PHE A 108 -5.86 -13.00 -14.57
CA PHE A 108 -4.89 -13.43 -15.56
C PHE A 108 -5.34 -13.03 -16.95
N ILE A 109 -4.46 -12.36 -17.66
CA ILE A 109 -4.51 -12.13 -19.10
C ILE A 109 -3.25 -12.74 -19.72
N LYS A 110 -3.23 -12.93 -21.03
CA LYS A 110 -2.09 -13.55 -21.72
C LYS A 110 -0.75 -12.92 -21.30
N GLY A 111 0.06 -13.68 -20.56
CA GLY A 111 1.39 -13.30 -20.10
C GLY A 111 1.44 -12.24 -18.98
N HIS A 112 0.31 -11.90 -18.36
CA HIS A 112 0.28 -10.89 -17.29
C HIS A 112 -0.76 -11.20 -16.19
N LYS A 113 -0.38 -10.90 -14.95
CA LYS A 113 -1.18 -11.12 -13.74
C LYS A 113 -1.49 -9.77 -13.09
N GLN A 114 -2.76 -9.50 -12.84
CA GLN A 114 -3.28 -8.29 -12.19
C GLN A 114 -3.95 -8.67 -10.88
N LYS A 115 -3.82 -7.82 -9.86
CA LYS A 115 -4.53 -7.98 -8.57
C LYS A 115 -5.48 -6.80 -8.37
N LEU A 116 -6.66 -7.07 -7.81
CA LEU A 116 -7.64 -6.08 -7.41
C LEU A 116 -8.07 -6.38 -5.98
N PHE A 117 -8.23 -5.38 -5.13
CA PHE A 117 -8.81 -5.56 -3.80
C PHE A 117 -9.35 -4.24 -3.29
N LYS A 118 -10.39 -4.29 -2.45
CA LYS A 118 -11.02 -3.10 -1.88
C LYS A 118 -11.84 -3.44 -0.66
N ALA A 119 -11.78 -2.60 0.37
CA ALA A 119 -12.72 -2.63 1.48
C ALA A 119 -13.75 -1.49 1.40
N TYR A 120 -14.90 -1.79 1.97
CA TYR A 120 -16.07 -0.95 2.10
C TYR A 120 -16.34 -0.78 3.59
N VAL A 121 -16.58 0.45 4.03
CA VAL A 121 -16.71 0.81 5.45
C VAL A 121 -18.02 1.54 5.64
N ASN A 122 -18.87 1.08 6.57
CA ASN A 122 -20.18 1.67 6.84
C ASN A 122 -21.04 1.86 5.56
N GLU A 123 -20.98 0.92 4.63
CA GLU A 123 -21.72 0.95 3.36
C GLU A 123 -23.05 0.18 3.42
N GLU A 124 -23.91 0.39 2.42
CA GLU A 124 -25.29 -0.10 2.34
C GLU A 124 -25.45 -1.63 2.40
N TYR A 125 -24.36 -2.39 2.20
CA TYR A 125 -24.39 -3.86 2.10
C TYR A 125 -23.72 -4.60 3.26
N MET A 126 -23.43 -3.95 4.39
CA MET A 126 -22.80 -4.57 5.57
C MET A 126 -23.54 -5.83 6.07
N ASP A 127 -24.87 -5.84 5.99
CA ASP A 127 -25.73 -6.99 6.34
C ASP A 127 -25.46 -8.26 5.50
N SER A 128 -24.69 -8.13 4.41
CA SER A 128 -24.29 -9.25 3.55
C SER A 128 -22.84 -9.66 3.72
N ARG A 129 -22.07 -8.99 4.59
CA ARG A 129 -20.75 -9.41 5.07
C ARG A 129 -19.80 -9.85 3.95
N ASN A 130 -19.14 -11.00 4.09
CA ASN A 130 -18.19 -11.53 3.12
C ASN A 130 -18.82 -11.76 1.74
N VAL A 131 -20.11 -12.12 1.68
CA VAL A 131 -20.84 -12.27 0.41
C VAL A 131 -20.94 -10.95 -0.35
N ALA A 132 -21.04 -9.80 0.35
CA ALA A 132 -20.97 -8.50 -0.31
C ALA A 132 -19.58 -8.21 -0.89
N GLY A 133 -18.54 -8.64 -0.19
CA GLY A 133 -17.16 -8.60 -0.69
C GLY A 133 -17.04 -9.39 -1.98
N GLU A 134 -17.40 -10.66 -1.96
CA GLU A 134 -17.25 -11.54 -3.12
C GLU A 134 -18.04 -11.05 -4.34
N ILE A 135 -19.31 -10.64 -4.15
CA ILE A 135 -20.11 -9.99 -5.21
C ILE A 135 -19.38 -8.77 -5.78
N SER A 136 -18.78 -7.93 -4.92
CA SER A 136 -18.04 -6.75 -5.34
C SER A 136 -16.80 -7.11 -6.16
N GLY A 137 -16.07 -8.16 -5.77
CA GLY A 137 -14.91 -8.64 -6.53
C GLY A 137 -15.28 -9.17 -7.91
N VAL A 138 -16.43 -9.84 -8.03
CA VAL A 138 -16.97 -10.29 -9.32
C VAL A 138 -17.34 -9.10 -10.21
N ILE A 139 -18.05 -8.10 -9.65
CA ILE A 139 -18.43 -6.88 -10.37
C ILE A 139 -17.19 -6.14 -10.90
N GLU A 140 -16.20 -5.91 -10.05
CA GLU A 140 -14.99 -5.17 -10.41
C GLU A 140 -14.14 -5.95 -11.44
N SER A 141 -14.08 -7.27 -11.35
CA SER A 141 -13.40 -8.10 -12.36
C SER A 141 -14.05 -8.02 -13.74
N ILE A 142 -15.39 -7.99 -13.80
CA ILE A 142 -16.16 -7.81 -15.04
C ILE A 142 -15.96 -6.40 -15.61
N LEU A 143 -16.02 -5.36 -14.76
CA LEU A 143 -15.79 -3.98 -15.19
C LEU A 143 -14.38 -3.81 -15.75
N TRP A 144 -13.37 -4.32 -15.05
CA TRP A 144 -11.98 -4.29 -15.52
C TRP A 144 -11.83 -4.96 -16.90
N THR A 145 -12.50 -6.10 -17.11
CA THR A 145 -12.50 -6.83 -18.39
C THR A 145 -13.07 -5.98 -19.53
N ILE A 146 -14.20 -5.32 -19.29
CA ILE A 146 -14.85 -4.44 -20.27
C ILE A 146 -13.97 -3.22 -20.58
N GLU A 147 -13.44 -2.56 -19.55
CA GLU A 147 -12.60 -1.36 -19.67
C GLU A 147 -11.30 -1.64 -20.44
N ASN A 148 -10.76 -2.86 -20.32
CA ASN A 148 -9.57 -3.31 -21.05
C ASN A 148 -9.87 -3.94 -22.42
N ASN A 149 -11.09 -3.74 -22.94
CA ASN A 149 -11.55 -4.23 -24.25
C ASN A 149 -11.39 -5.74 -24.43
N LYS A 150 -11.54 -6.52 -23.35
CA LYS A 150 -11.57 -7.99 -23.39
C LYS A 150 -12.99 -8.46 -23.67
N LYS A 151 -13.13 -9.65 -24.25
CA LYS A 151 -14.41 -10.19 -24.72
C LYS A 151 -14.97 -11.29 -23.85
N GLU A 152 -14.13 -11.95 -23.05
CA GLU A 152 -14.52 -13.09 -22.24
C GLU A 152 -13.82 -13.07 -20.88
N ILE A 153 -14.56 -13.37 -19.82
CA ILE A 153 -14.04 -13.58 -18.48
C ILE A 153 -14.58 -14.91 -17.93
N THR A 154 -13.68 -15.70 -17.32
CA THR A 154 -14.02 -16.88 -16.54
C THR A 154 -13.70 -16.63 -15.07
N ILE A 155 -14.71 -16.71 -14.22
CA ILE A 155 -14.65 -16.32 -12.81
C ILE A 155 -14.69 -17.55 -11.93
N TYR A 156 -13.62 -17.74 -11.16
CA TYR A 156 -13.50 -18.72 -10.09
C TYR A 156 -13.91 -18.07 -8.76
N TYR A 157 -14.81 -18.71 -8.03
CA TYR A 157 -15.42 -18.20 -6.80
C TYR A 157 -15.80 -19.34 -5.85
N ASP A 158 -15.94 -19.03 -4.57
CA ASP A 158 -16.16 -20.05 -3.53
C ASP A 158 -17.59 -20.12 -3.00
N TYR A 159 -18.39 -19.07 -3.19
CA TYR A 159 -19.78 -19.04 -2.77
C TYR A 159 -20.74 -19.30 -3.93
N GLU A 160 -21.44 -20.43 -3.87
CA GLU A 160 -22.39 -20.89 -4.90
C GLU A 160 -23.41 -19.81 -5.33
N GLY A 161 -23.80 -18.92 -4.41
CA GLY A 161 -24.75 -17.84 -4.68
C GLY A 161 -24.34 -16.92 -5.83
N ILE A 162 -23.04 -16.73 -6.08
CA ILE A 162 -22.49 -15.89 -7.16
C ILE A 162 -23.04 -16.32 -8.52
N GLU A 163 -23.02 -17.60 -8.84
CA GLU A 163 -23.56 -18.12 -10.10
C GLU A 163 -25.08 -18.27 -10.03
N LYS A 164 -25.62 -18.74 -8.90
CA LYS A 164 -27.07 -19.00 -8.78
C LYS A 164 -27.92 -17.74 -8.93
N TRP A 165 -27.43 -16.58 -8.46
CA TRP A 165 -28.12 -15.30 -8.69
C TRP A 165 -27.92 -14.76 -10.11
N ALA A 166 -26.75 -15.01 -10.73
CA ALA A 166 -26.50 -14.67 -12.12
C ALA A 166 -27.45 -15.44 -13.07
N ASN A 167 -27.62 -16.74 -12.82
CA ASN A 167 -28.46 -17.63 -13.63
C ASN A 167 -29.94 -17.64 -13.23
N LYS A 168 -30.33 -16.85 -12.22
CA LYS A 168 -31.71 -16.76 -11.69
C LYS A 168 -32.25 -18.06 -11.10
N GLU A 169 -31.36 -18.99 -10.72
CA GLU A 169 -31.71 -20.20 -10.00
C GLU A 169 -32.10 -19.90 -8.55
N TRP A 170 -31.47 -18.88 -7.96
CA TRP A 170 -31.83 -18.38 -6.63
C TRP A 170 -32.58 -17.06 -6.71
N LYS A 171 -33.59 -16.90 -5.86
CA LYS A 171 -34.35 -15.66 -5.75
C LYS A 171 -33.52 -14.57 -5.06
N ALA A 172 -33.23 -13.48 -5.76
CA ALA A 172 -32.53 -12.32 -5.22
C ALA A 172 -33.44 -11.50 -4.29
N ASN A 173 -33.28 -11.64 -2.97
CA ASN A 173 -34.13 -10.98 -1.99
C ASN A 173 -33.52 -9.70 -1.39
N LYS A 174 -32.18 -9.60 -1.30
CA LYS A 174 -31.45 -8.44 -0.78
C LYS A 174 -31.22 -7.39 -1.88
N ILE A 175 -30.92 -6.14 -1.52
CA ILE A 175 -30.64 -5.05 -2.47
C ILE A 175 -29.45 -5.42 -3.35
N ILE A 176 -28.29 -5.73 -2.73
CA ILE A 176 -27.07 -6.11 -3.43
C ILE A 176 -27.25 -7.29 -4.40
N THR A 177 -28.03 -8.31 -4.03
CA THR A 177 -28.21 -9.49 -4.90
C THR A 177 -29.16 -9.21 -6.08
N LYS A 178 -30.12 -8.29 -5.92
CA LYS A 178 -30.98 -7.82 -7.02
C LYS A 178 -30.18 -6.97 -8.01
N GLU A 179 -29.35 -6.07 -7.49
CA GLU A 179 -28.49 -5.21 -8.30
C GLU A 179 -27.42 -6.03 -9.03
N TYR A 180 -26.81 -7.00 -8.37
CA TYR A 180 -25.87 -7.94 -8.98
C TYR A 180 -26.51 -8.75 -10.12
N SER A 181 -27.70 -9.34 -9.90
CA SER A 181 -28.40 -10.09 -10.95
C SER A 181 -28.72 -9.20 -12.16
N LYS A 182 -29.17 -7.96 -11.94
CA LYS A 182 -29.39 -6.98 -13.00
C LYS A 182 -28.10 -6.59 -13.71
N PHE A 183 -27.01 -6.40 -12.96
CA PHE A 183 -25.69 -6.08 -13.52
C PHE A 183 -25.22 -7.20 -14.47
N ILE A 184 -25.34 -8.47 -14.08
CA ILE A 184 -24.97 -9.59 -14.96
C ILE A 184 -25.85 -9.63 -16.23
N ASP A 185 -27.16 -9.42 -16.11
CA ASP A 185 -28.07 -9.33 -17.27
C ASP A 185 -27.66 -8.22 -18.26
N GLU A 186 -27.10 -7.11 -17.76
CA GLU A 186 -26.62 -6.01 -18.60
C GLU A 186 -25.25 -6.30 -19.21
N LYS A 187 -24.30 -6.82 -18.43
CA LYS A 187 -22.90 -7.00 -18.86
C LYS A 187 -22.68 -8.25 -19.70
N SER A 188 -23.48 -9.31 -19.52
CA SER A 188 -23.46 -10.51 -20.37
C SER A 188 -23.80 -10.23 -21.84
N LYS A 189 -24.39 -9.06 -22.15
CA LYS A 189 -24.62 -8.59 -23.52
C LYS A 189 -23.37 -7.97 -24.17
N LEU A 190 -22.38 -7.59 -23.36
CA LEU A 190 -21.16 -6.91 -23.79
C LEU A 190 -19.99 -7.89 -23.90
N ILE A 191 -19.86 -8.78 -22.92
CA ILE A 191 -18.80 -9.79 -22.85
C ILE A 191 -19.39 -11.14 -22.46
N LYS A 192 -18.69 -12.23 -22.81
CA LYS A 192 -19.01 -13.57 -22.31
C LYS A 192 -18.51 -13.73 -20.88
N ILE A 193 -19.38 -14.18 -19.99
CA ILE A 193 -19.08 -14.35 -18.56
C ILE A 193 -19.31 -15.83 -18.22
N ASN A 194 -18.28 -16.51 -17.76
CA ASN A 194 -18.36 -17.91 -17.29
C ASN A 194 -18.09 -17.97 -15.79
N PHE A 195 -18.70 -18.93 -15.13
CA PHE A 195 -18.60 -19.18 -13.70
C PHE A 195 -18.02 -20.58 -13.46
N ILE A 196 -17.02 -20.68 -12.58
CA ILE A 196 -16.45 -21.95 -12.11
C ILE A 196 -16.43 -21.94 -10.58
N HIS A 197 -17.33 -22.71 -9.99
CA HIS A 197 -17.35 -22.85 -8.54
C HIS A 197 -16.15 -23.69 -8.06
N THR A 198 -15.36 -23.11 -7.15
CA THR A 198 -14.30 -23.78 -6.39
C THR A 198 -14.69 -23.97 -4.94
N ARG A 199 -14.27 -25.05 -4.29
CA ARG A 199 -14.51 -25.19 -2.85
C ARG A 199 -13.59 -24.24 -2.08
N ALA A 200 -14.12 -23.52 -1.10
CA ALA A 200 -13.32 -22.75 -0.16
C ALA A 200 -12.24 -23.63 0.50
N HIS A 201 -11.03 -23.09 0.68
CA HIS A 201 -9.89 -23.77 1.31
C HIS A 201 -9.54 -25.15 0.69
N SER A 202 -9.66 -25.26 -0.63
CA SER A 202 -9.41 -26.50 -1.37
C SER A 202 -7.96 -26.72 -1.80
N GLY A 203 -7.04 -25.80 -1.49
CA GLY A 203 -5.65 -25.87 -1.97
C GLY A 203 -5.46 -25.30 -3.38
N ILE A 204 -6.44 -24.55 -3.91
CA ILE A 204 -6.30 -23.87 -5.21
C ILE A 204 -5.51 -22.58 -4.98
N THR A 205 -4.29 -22.52 -5.51
CA THR A 205 -3.30 -21.47 -5.20
C THR A 205 -3.85 -20.05 -5.39
N TYR A 206 -4.53 -19.80 -6.51
CA TYR A 206 -5.02 -18.45 -6.82
C TYR A 206 -6.32 -18.08 -6.10
N ASN A 207 -7.09 -19.08 -5.62
CA ASN A 207 -8.22 -18.83 -4.73
C ASN A 207 -7.72 -18.44 -3.33
N GLU A 208 -6.69 -19.12 -2.82
CA GLU A 208 -6.05 -18.76 -1.54
C GLU A 208 -5.42 -17.37 -1.61
N GLU A 209 -4.81 -17.02 -2.75
CA GLU A 209 -4.30 -15.66 -2.96
C GLU A 209 -5.42 -14.60 -3.01
N ALA A 210 -6.59 -14.93 -3.58
CA ALA A 210 -7.76 -14.05 -3.55
C ALA A 210 -8.33 -13.89 -2.12
N ASP A 211 -8.41 -14.96 -1.32
CA ASP A 211 -8.79 -14.94 0.10
C ASP A 211 -7.85 -14.05 0.92
N GLU A 212 -6.54 -14.21 0.73
CA GLU A 212 -5.54 -13.36 1.38
C GLU A 212 -5.70 -11.89 0.99
N LEU A 213 -5.89 -11.58 -0.29
CA LEU A 213 -6.14 -10.23 -0.76
C LEU A 213 -7.44 -9.67 -0.15
N ALA A 214 -8.48 -10.47 -0.02
CA ALA A 214 -9.75 -10.07 0.60
C ALA A 214 -9.55 -9.75 2.09
N LYS A 215 -8.81 -10.58 2.83
CA LYS A 215 -8.45 -10.32 4.24
C LYS A 215 -7.57 -9.07 4.38
N ARG A 216 -6.58 -8.90 3.51
CA ARG A 216 -5.74 -7.69 3.45
C ARG A 216 -6.56 -6.45 3.16
N SER A 217 -7.58 -6.55 2.30
CA SER A 217 -8.47 -5.42 2.01
C SER A 217 -9.15 -4.89 3.27
N LEU A 218 -9.53 -5.76 4.23
CA LEU A 218 -10.14 -5.33 5.49
C LEU A 218 -9.16 -4.60 6.43
N LEU A 219 -7.90 -4.98 6.35
CA LEU A 219 -6.78 -4.31 7.03
C LEU A 219 -6.45 -2.97 6.36
N SER A 220 -6.77 -2.82 5.06
CA SER A 220 -6.61 -1.55 4.35
C SER A 220 -7.45 -0.45 4.99
N HIS A 221 -6.84 0.72 5.15
CA HIS A 221 -7.50 1.92 5.65
C HIS A 221 -8.03 2.79 4.51
N GLY A 222 -8.19 2.25 3.29
CA GLY A 222 -9.02 2.81 2.22
C GLY A 222 -8.43 4.03 1.52
N TYR A 223 -7.59 3.80 0.52
CA TYR A 223 -7.09 4.82 -0.39
C TYR A 223 -7.36 4.35 -1.83
N LYS A 224 -7.91 5.24 -2.67
CA LYS A 224 -8.29 4.95 -4.07
C LYS A 224 -7.61 5.94 -4.99
N ALA A 225 -6.95 5.43 -6.04
CA ALA A 225 -6.52 6.18 -7.21
C ALA A 225 -7.54 5.93 -8.32
N TYR A 226 -7.93 7.01 -9.00
CA TYR A 226 -8.78 6.92 -10.18
C TYR A 226 -7.90 7.06 -11.43
N ASN A 227 -8.40 6.59 -12.58
CA ASN A 227 -7.68 6.64 -13.88
C ASN A 227 -7.30 8.08 -14.33
N ASP A 228 -7.80 9.12 -13.66
CA ASP A 228 -7.42 10.53 -13.86
C ASP A 228 -6.24 10.98 -12.97
N GLY A 229 -5.69 10.10 -12.14
CA GLY A 229 -4.60 10.35 -11.20
C GLY A 229 -5.01 11.06 -9.91
N SER A 230 -6.30 11.24 -9.65
CA SER A 230 -6.78 11.75 -8.37
C SER A 230 -6.60 10.75 -7.23
N ILE A 231 -6.44 11.26 -6.01
CA ILE A 231 -6.07 10.46 -4.83
C ILE A 231 -7.00 10.79 -3.67
N TYR A 232 -7.53 9.74 -3.05
CA TYR A 232 -8.28 9.85 -1.81
C TYR A 232 -7.38 9.66 -0.59
N PHE A 233 -7.47 10.55 0.39
CA PHE A 233 -6.73 10.52 1.66
C PHE A 233 -7.69 10.34 2.84
N ILE A 234 -7.27 9.51 3.80
CA ILE A 234 -7.87 9.44 5.15
C ILE A 234 -6.82 9.88 6.18
N GLY A 235 -7.27 10.67 7.16
CA GLY A 235 -6.46 11.14 8.28
C GLY A 235 -6.09 12.63 8.22
N LEU A 236 -6.35 13.31 7.10
CA LEU A 236 -6.05 14.73 6.93
C LEU A 236 -7.32 15.58 7.06
N SER A 237 -7.29 16.53 7.99
CA SER A 237 -8.29 17.57 8.16
C SER A 237 -8.10 18.71 7.16
N GLN A 238 -9.05 19.65 7.11
CA GLN A 238 -8.89 20.86 6.30
C GLN A 238 -7.67 21.67 6.76
N GLU A 239 -7.46 21.77 8.07
CA GLU A 239 -6.36 22.50 8.69
C GLU A 239 -5.01 21.87 8.30
N ASP A 240 -4.95 20.53 8.24
CA ASP A 240 -3.76 19.82 7.77
C ASP A 240 -3.43 20.18 6.31
N TRP A 241 -4.44 20.21 5.43
CA TRP A 241 -4.24 20.61 4.05
C TRP A 241 -3.82 22.07 3.91
N ILE A 242 -4.40 22.97 4.70
CA ILE A 242 -3.99 24.38 4.72
C ILE A 242 -2.52 24.49 5.13
N SER A 243 -2.09 23.74 6.14
CA SER A 243 -0.69 23.68 6.58
C SER A 243 0.22 23.12 5.50
N ILE A 244 -0.17 22.03 4.84
CA ILE A 244 0.57 21.45 3.71
C ILE A 244 0.78 22.48 2.59
N ILE A 245 -0.29 23.20 2.20
CA ILE A 245 -0.22 24.22 1.14
C ILE A 245 0.71 25.37 1.56
N GLU A 246 0.73 25.74 2.83
CA GLU A 246 1.64 26.76 3.37
C GLU A 246 3.09 26.29 3.33
N GLU A 247 3.38 25.06 3.75
CA GLU A 247 4.73 24.49 3.67
C GLU A 247 5.22 24.44 2.20
N VAL A 248 4.38 24.02 1.26
CA VAL A 248 4.69 24.00 -0.19
C VAL A 248 4.89 25.42 -0.73
N SER A 249 4.11 26.40 -0.27
CA SER A 249 4.23 27.81 -0.68
C SER A 249 5.53 28.44 -0.19
N ILE A 250 5.93 28.15 1.06
CA ILE A 250 7.22 28.59 1.62
C ILE A 250 8.38 28.01 0.81
N GLU A 251 8.33 26.71 0.49
CA GLU A 251 9.37 26.07 -0.31
C GLU A 251 9.48 26.72 -1.71
N ASN A 252 8.36 26.97 -2.38
CA ASN A 252 8.35 27.64 -3.67
C ASN A 252 8.95 29.06 -3.62
N LYS A 253 8.60 29.84 -2.58
CA LYS A 253 9.14 31.19 -2.34
C LYS A 253 10.63 31.26 -2.02
N ASN A 254 11.27 30.14 -1.71
CA ASN A 254 12.72 30.11 -1.52
C ASN A 254 13.48 30.26 -2.83
N TYR A 255 12.82 30.00 -3.97
CA TYR A 255 13.48 29.88 -5.27
C TYR A 255 12.84 30.72 -6.37
N ASN A 256 11.54 31.05 -6.27
CA ASN A 256 10.85 31.87 -7.26
C ASN A 256 10.04 32.97 -6.57
N GLU A 257 10.59 34.19 -6.54
CA GLU A 257 9.99 35.36 -5.85
C GLU A 257 8.85 36.03 -6.64
N GLU A 258 8.67 35.69 -7.93
CA GLU A 258 7.76 36.42 -8.82
C GLU A 258 6.30 35.92 -8.79
N LYS A 259 6.00 34.69 -8.32
CA LYS A 259 4.65 34.11 -8.36
C LYS A 259 4.30 33.27 -7.14
N ASP A 260 3.17 33.62 -6.52
CA ASP A 260 2.66 32.96 -5.32
C ASP A 260 1.65 31.85 -5.62
N ILE A 261 1.73 30.77 -4.84
CA ILE A 261 0.65 29.78 -4.73
C ILE A 261 -0.54 30.46 -4.08
N ARG A 262 -1.68 30.48 -4.77
CA ARG A 262 -2.94 31.01 -4.24
C ARG A 262 -3.81 29.86 -3.78
N LYS A 263 -4.43 30.01 -2.60
CA LYS A 263 -5.42 29.08 -2.07
C LYS A 263 -6.74 29.80 -1.83
N GLU A 264 -7.85 29.18 -2.20
CA GLU A 264 -9.19 29.65 -1.91
C GLU A 264 -9.98 28.52 -1.24
N VAL A 265 -10.57 28.78 -0.07
CA VAL A 265 -11.37 27.80 0.67
C VAL A 265 -12.85 28.17 0.51
N LYS A 266 -13.66 27.22 0.07
CA LYS A 266 -15.10 27.37 -0.11
C LYS A 266 -15.84 26.29 0.67
N GLU A 267 -16.75 26.71 1.54
CA GLU A 267 -17.75 25.80 2.09
C GLU A 267 -18.77 25.48 1.00
N ILE A 268 -18.86 24.20 0.61
CA ILE A 268 -19.79 23.75 -0.45
C ILE A 268 -21.05 23.20 0.20
N LYS A 269 -20.88 22.41 1.26
CA LYS A 269 -21.94 21.85 2.09
C LYS A 269 -21.43 21.76 3.52
N ASP A 270 -22.34 21.57 4.47
CA ASP A 270 -22.06 21.37 5.89
C ASP A 270 -21.09 20.19 6.16
N TYR A 271 -20.98 19.23 5.24
CA TYR A 271 -20.05 18.09 5.33
C TYR A 271 -18.88 18.14 4.34
N LEU A 272 -18.77 19.18 3.51
CA LEU A 272 -17.80 19.27 2.42
C LEU A 272 -17.30 20.71 2.23
N ASN A 273 -16.00 20.89 2.48
CA ASN A 273 -15.25 22.08 2.12
C ASN A 273 -14.36 21.79 0.91
N LYS A 274 -14.09 22.80 0.11
CA LYS A 274 -13.23 22.69 -1.08
C LYS A 274 -12.11 23.69 -0.98
N ILE A 275 -10.88 23.22 -1.14
CA ILE A 275 -9.69 24.06 -1.27
C ILE A 275 -9.26 24.03 -2.73
N GLU A 276 -9.28 25.19 -3.37
CA GLU A 276 -8.72 25.39 -4.70
C GLU A 276 -7.32 25.97 -4.58
N VAL A 277 -6.32 25.24 -5.08
CA VAL A 277 -4.91 25.65 -5.07
C VAL A 277 -4.48 25.92 -6.51
N THR A 278 -3.91 27.10 -6.76
CA THR A 278 -3.49 27.52 -8.09
C THR A 278 -2.07 28.05 -8.07
N TYR A 279 -1.30 27.66 -9.10
CA TYR A 279 0.04 28.17 -9.37
C TYR A 279 0.24 28.28 -10.89
N ILE A 280 0.49 29.49 -11.39
CA ILE A 280 0.63 29.76 -12.83
C ILE A 280 -0.60 29.28 -13.64
N LYS A 281 -0.51 28.14 -14.32
CA LYS A 281 -1.57 27.49 -15.12
C LYS A 281 -2.05 26.18 -14.49
N GLU A 282 -1.44 25.79 -13.37
CA GLU A 282 -1.73 24.57 -12.65
C GLU A 282 -2.84 24.82 -11.62
N LYS A 283 -3.71 23.82 -11.49
CA LYS A 283 -4.85 23.86 -10.58
C LYS A 283 -5.03 22.50 -9.93
N VAL A 284 -5.07 22.50 -8.60
CA VAL A 284 -5.34 21.34 -7.76
C VAL A 284 -6.56 21.66 -6.90
N ILE A 285 -7.51 20.73 -6.86
CA ILE A 285 -8.71 20.80 -6.04
C ILE A 285 -8.60 19.76 -4.94
N ILE A 286 -8.78 20.18 -3.70
CA ILE A 286 -8.82 19.30 -2.53
C ILE A 286 -10.23 19.41 -1.95
N ASN A 287 -11.00 18.33 -2.06
CA ASN A 287 -12.31 18.21 -1.42
C ASN A 287 -12.11 17.64 -0.01
N CYS A 288 -12.38 18.42 1.02
CA CYS A 288 -12.26 18.03 2.43
C CYS A 288 -13.65 17.68 2.99
N TYR A 289 -13.86 16.41 3.29
CA TYR A 289 -15.10 15.90 3.88
C TYR A 289 -14.97 15.81 5.40
N LYS A 290 -16.10 15.94 6.10
CA LYS A 290 -16.18 15.65 7.55
C LYS A 290 -15.59 14.26 7.88
N GLY A 291 -14.88 14.17 8.99
CA GLY A 291 -14.22 12.94 9.45
C GLY A 291 -12.84 12.70 8.83
N ASN A 292 -12.07 13.77 8.55
CA ASN A 292 -10.69 13.75 8.06
C ASN A 292 -10.51 12.90 6.80
N LYS A 293 -11.44 13.07 5.85
CA LYS A 293 -11.44 12.41 4.55
C LYS A 293 -11.20 13.47 3.51
N SER A 294 -10.34 13.22 2.54
CA SER A 294 -10.04 14.20 1.52
C SER A 294 -9.85 13.57 0.15
N TYR A 295 -10.16 14.32 -0.88
CA TYR A 295 -10.04 13.86 -2.25
C TYR A 295 -9.37 14.93 -3.11
N VAL A 296 -8.16 14.61 -3.57
CA VAL A 296 -7.27 15.53 -4.30
C VAL A 296 -7.36 15.22 -5.79
N GLN A 297 -7.72 16.24 -6.59
CA GLN A 297 -7.92 16.12 -8.03
C GLN A 297 -7.17 17.24 -8.77
N GLY A 298 -6.66 16.94 -9.96
CA GLY A 298 -5.97 17.92 -10.79
C GLY A 298 -5.24 17.24 -11.93
N LYS A 299 -4.62 18.03 -12.81
CA LYS A 299 -3.62 17.47 -13.74
C LYS A 299 -2.42 16.99 -12.93
N GLN A 300 -1.74 15.94 -13.38
CA GLN A 300 -0.46 15.45 -12.83
C GLN A 300 0.66 16.46 -13.08
N SER A 301 0.58 17.60 -12.42
CA SER A 301 1.50 18.72 -12.52
C SER A 301 2.47 18.74 -11.34
N VAL A 302 3.50 19.57 -11.40
CA VAL A 302 4.50 19.62 -10.33
C VAL A 302 3.85 20.10 -9.01
N LEU A 303 2.88 21.02 -9.06
CA LEU A 303 2.05 21.40 -7.91
C LEU A 303 1.31 20.21 -7.32
N PHE A 304 0.68 19.37 -8.16
CA PHE A 304 -0.04 18.18 -7.70
C PHE A 304 0.92 17.23 -6.99
N GLN A 305 2.01 16.84 -7.65
CA GLN A 305 2.99 15.89 -7.10
C GLN A 305 3.59 16.36 -5.78
N LYS A 306 3.92 17.65 -5.64
CA LYS A 306 4.42 18.21 -4.38
C LYS A 306 3.36 18.15 -3.27
N ILE A 307 2.12 18.54 -3.55
CA ILE A 307 1.03 18.47 -2.57
C ILE A 307 0.85 17.03 -2.06
N ILE A 308 0.87 16.05 -2.98
CA ILE A 308 0.76 14.62 -2.63
C ILE A 308 1.94 14.18 -1.75
N SER A 309 3.18 14.51 -2.13
CA SER A 309 4.37 14.17 -1.34
C SER A 309 4.29 14.70 0.09
N TYR A 310 3.93 15.98 0.26
CA TYR A 310 3.78 16.59 1.58
C TYR A 310 2.63 15.98 2.39
N ALA A 311 1.55 15.59 1.72
CA ALA A 311 0.41 14.94 2.37
C ALA A 311 0.76 13.56 2.91
N ILE A 312 1.53 12.76 2.16
CA ILE A 312 1.96 11.42 2.55
C ILE A 312 2.78 11.46 3.85
N GLU A 313 3.68 12.44 4.00
CA GLU A 313 4.49 12.58 5.23
C GLU A 313 3.67 12.84 6.49
N LYS A 314 2.50 13.46 6.33
CA LYS A 314 1.61 13.83 7.44
C LYS A 314 0.64 12.70 7.81
N LEU A 315 0.72 11.55 7.14
CA LEU A 315 -0.16 10.43 7.41
C LEU A 315 0.10 9.84 8.80
N PRO A 316 -0.95 9.36 9.49
CA PRO A 316 -0.86 8.98 10.89
C PRO A 316 -0.19 7.62 11.12
N THR A 317 -0.05 6.78 10.09
CA THR A 317 0.50 5.43 10.20
C THR A 317 1.36 5.04 9.00
N GLU A 318 2.29 4.13 9.23
CA GLU A 318 3.15 3.54 8.19
C GLU A 318 2.33 2.83 7.10
N SER A 319 1.29 2.08 7.52
CA SER A 319 0.37 1.42 6.59
C SER A 319 -0.32 2.42 5.69
N SER A 320 -0.76 3.57 6.22
CA SER A 320 -1.35 4.65 5.42
C SER A 320 -0.38 5.18 4.36
N VAL A 321 0.91 5.32 4.70
CA VAL A 321 1.96 5.77 3.77
C VAL A 321 2.11 4.78 2.62
N ILE A 322 2.31 3.51 2.92
CA ILE A 322 2.54 2.45 1.93
C ILE A 322 1.29 2.24 1.06
N GLU A 323 0.11 2.25 1.65
CA GLU A 323 -1.16 2.17 0.93
C GLU A 323 -1.33 3.35 -0.04
N THR A 324 -1.05 4.58 0.41
CA THR A 324 -1.16 5.77 -0.43
C THR A 324 -0.13 5.75 -1.57
N LEU A 325 1.10 5.29 -1.32
CA LEU A 325 2.14 5.17 -2.33
C LEU A 325 1.84 4.07 -3.36
N ASN A 326 1.39 2.89 -2.92
CA ASN A 326 0.89 1.85 -3.81
C ASN A 326 -0.25 2.36 -4.69
N THR A 327 -1.18 3.08 -4.10
CA THR A 327 -2.31 3.70 -4.80
C THR A 327 -1.83 4.72 -5.83
N TYR A 328 -0.91 5.62 -5.43
CA TYR A 328 -0.39 6.68 -6.27
C TYR A 328 0.43 6.17 -7.45
N HIS A 329 1.25 5.14 -7.22
CA HIS A 329 2.12 4.56 -8.24
C HIS A 329 1.52 3.35 -8.96
N ALA A 330 0.27 2.97 -8.64
CA ALA A 330 -0.40 1.77 -9.15
C ALA A 330 0.44 0.47 -8.94
N LEU A 331 0.97 0.29 -7.73
CA LEU A 331 1.78 -0.87 -7.33
C LEU A 331 1.12 -1.68 -6.21
N THR A 332 1.70 -2.87 -5.97
CA THR A 332 1.30 -3.79 -4.89
C THR A 332 2.51 -4.23 -4.08
N VAL A 333 3.21 -3.27 -3.46
CA VAL A 333 4.35 -3.54 -2.55
C VAL A 333 3.82 -3.78 -1.14
N GLU A 334 4.20 -4.88 -0.49
CA GLU A 334 3.76 -5.18 0.86
C GLU A 334 4.51 -4.34 1.91
N LYS A 335 3.86 -4.08 3.05
CA LYS A 335 4.52 -3.35 4.15
C LYS A 335 5.78 -4.04 4.63
N GLU A 336 5.73 -5.36 4.78
CA GLU A 336 6.87 -6.17 5.19
C GLU A 336 8.03 -6.07 4.19
N ASP A 337 7.77 -5.95 2.89
CA ASP A 337 8.81 -5.75 1.89
C ASP A 337 9.50 -4.39 2.05
N VAL A 338 8.73 -3.33 2.35
CA VAL A 338 9.27 -1.99 2.61
C VAL A 338 10.07 -1.97 3.91
N GLU A 339 9.59 -2.63 4.96
CA GLU A 339 10.30 -2.77 6.23
C GLU A 339 11.62 -3.54 6.06
N ASN A 340 11.59 -4.66 5.33
CA ASN A 340 12.78 -5.44 4.99
C ASN A 340 13.78 -4.61 4.18
N GLN A 341 13.29 -3.84 3.21
CA GLN A 341 14.12 -2.95 2.40
C GLN A 341 14.71 -1.80 3.25
N LEU A 342 13.96 -1.27 4.20
CA LEU A 342 14.44 -0.27 5.16
C LEU A 342 15.58 -0.82 6.01
N VAL A 343 15.43 -2.04 6.55
CA VAL A 343 16.48 -2.69 7.34
C VAL A 343 17.73 -2.97 6.49
N ASN A 344 17.55 -3.41 5.24
CA ASN A 344 18.66 -3.66 4.32
C ASN A 344 19.43 -2.39 3.94
N LEU A 345 18.73 -1.31 3.61
CA LEU A 345 19.35 -0.08 3.13
C LEU A 345 19.85 0.81 4.27
N LEU A 346 19.19 0.76 5.44
CA LEU A 346 19.49 1.60 6.59
C LEU A 346 19.62 0.77 7.89
N PRO A 347 20.63 -0.11 8.00
CA PRO A 347 20.77 -1.00 9.17
C PRO A 347 21.00 -0.25 10.50
N ASN A 348 21.46 1.00 10.47
CA ASN A 348 21.66 1.83 11.67
C ASN A 348 20.49 2.79 11.94
N PHE A 349 19.43 2.73 11.14
CA PHE A 349 18.26 3.57 11.36
C PHE A 349 17.49 3.12 12.61
N PRO A 350 17.08 4.03 13.49
CA PRO A 350 16.47 3.64 14.75
C PRO A 350 15.08 3.03 14.57
N ASN A 351 14.85 1.90 15.23
CA ASN A 351 13.56 1.17 15.24
C ASN A 351 12.37 1.98 15.79
N LYS A 352 12.64 3.09 16.48
CA LYS A 352 11.62 4.02 16.99
C LYS A 352 12.11 5.45 16.82
N ILE A 353 11.58 6.15 15.83
CA ILE A 353 11.78 7.58 15.65
C ILE A 353 10.59 8.32 16.29
N GLY A 354 10.89 9.27 17.17
CA GLY A 354 9.86 10.13 17.78
C GLY A 354 9.24 11.14 16.82
N ASP A 355 9.92 11.42 15.70
CA ASP A 355 9.44 12.27 14.62
C ASP A 355 8.78 11.46 13.50
N LEU A 356 7.47 11.23 13.65
CA LEU A 356 6.68 10.46 12.69
C LEU A 356 6.74 11.04 11.26
N LYS A 357 6.85 12.38 11.13
CA LYS A 357 6.94 13.05 9.82
C LYS A 357 8.23 12.64 9.10
N HIS A 358 9.36 12.69 9.81
CA HIS A 358 10.65 12.28 9.26
C HIS A 358 10.68 10.78 8.94
N TYR A 359 10.11 9.95 9.80
CA TYR A 359 10.02 8.51 9.56
C TYR A 359 9.20 8.18 8.29
N ASN A 360 8.01 8.76 8.15
CA ASN A 360 7.17 8.59 6.95
C ASN A 360 7.87 9.07 5.66
N ASN A 361 8.65 10.15 5.77
CA ASN A 361 9.46 10.66 4.68
C ASN A 361 10.55 9.64 4.26
N ILE A 362 11.25 9.02 5.22
CA ILE A 362 12.22 7.96 4.93
C ILE A 362 11.55 6.72 4.35
N LEU A 363 10.41 6.29 4.88
CA LEU A 363 9.63 5.18 4.30
C LEU A 363 9.25 5.45 2.84
N SER A 364 8.87 6.68 2.52
CA SER A 364 8.57 7.08 1.14
C SER A 364 9.80 6.97 0.24
N ALA A 365 10.99 7.36 0.73
CA ALA A 365 12.24 7.17 0.00
C ALA A 365 12.55 5.69 -0.24
N ILE A 366 12.39 4.83 0.78
CA ILE A 366 12.60 3.39 0.67
C ILE A 366 11.65 2.77 -0.36
N PHE A 367 10.35 3.08 -0.26
CA PHE A 367 9.33 2.63 -1.20
C PHE A 367 9.70 3.03 -2.64
N ASN A 368 10.17 4.27 -2.84
CA ASN A 368 10.55 4.77 -4.16
C ASN A 368 11.71 3.97 -4.80
N THR A 369 12.54 3.28 -4.02
CA THR A 369 13.57 2.37 -4.55
C THR A 369 12.98 1.11 -5.19
N MET A 370 11.79 0.71 -4.75
CA MET A 370 11.09 -0.54 -5.12
C MET A 370 10.16 -0.36 -6.32
N LEU A 371 10.01 0.89 -6.82
CA LEU A 371 9.15 1.19 -7.95
C LEU A 371 9.60 0.42 -9.20
N VAL A 372 8.65 -0.20 -9.88
CA VAL A 372 8.85 -0.85 -11.17
C VAL A 372 7.81 -0.30 -12.15
N GLY A 373 8.26 0.21 -13.29
CA GLY A 373 7.35 0.73 -14.31
C GLY A 373 7.81 2.05 -14.93
N TYR A 374 7.14 2.39 -16.03
CA TYR A 374 7.39 3.62 -16.77
C TYR A 374 6.64 4.80 -16.14
N MET A 375 7.36 5.89 -15.86
CA MET A 375 6.82 7.21 -15.58
C MET A 375 7.43 8.20 -16.58
N PRO A 376 6.66 9.16 -17.13
CA PRO A 376 7.22 10.17 -18.02
C PRO A 376 8.15 11.16 -17.29
N ASP A 377 8.06 11.26 -15.96
CA ASP A 377 8.89 12.10 -15.10
C ASP A 377 9.05 11.43 -13.73
N TYR A 378 10.29 11.17 -13.33
CA TYR A 378 10.69 10.52 -12.07
C TYR A 378 11.20 11.53 -11.02
N THR A 379 11.17 12.83 -11.30
CA THR A 379 11.73 13.87 -10.42
C THR A 379 11.06 13.90 -9.05
N CYS A 380 9.77 13.58 -8.97
CA CYS A 380 9.07 13.54 -7.68
C CYS A 380 9.61 12.47 -6.73
N LEU A 381 10.23 11.40 -7.25
CA LEU A 381 10.69 10.27 -6.45
C LEU A 381 11.84 10.63 -5.50
N ILE A 382 12.62 11.65 -5.85
CA ILE A 382 13.76 12.12 -5.04
C ILE A 382 13.35 13.17 -4.00
N THR A 383 12.10 13.64 -4.01
CA THR A 383 11.58 14.63 -3.05
C THR A 383 11.79 14.21 -1.60
N PRO A 384 11.49 12.96 -1.20
CA PRO A 384 11.67 12.55 0.20
C PRO A 384 13.14 12.63 0.65
N ILE A 385 14.09 12.45 -0.27
CA ILE A 385 15.51 12.56 0.04
C ILE A 385 15.93 14.00 0.27
N PHE A 386 15.43 14.98 -0.48
CA PHE A 386 15.72 16.40 -0.21
C PHE A 386 15.33 16.79 1.22
N ARG A 387 14.17 16.31 1.65
CA ARG A 387 13.62 16.61 2.97
C ARG A 387 14.37 15.90 4.08
N ALA A 388 14.82 14.69 3.82
CA ALA A 388 15.73 13.99 4.73
C ALA A 388 17.02 14.79 4.88
N MET A 389 17.61 15.28 3.79
CA MET A 389 18.82 16.11 3.86
C MET A 389 18.59 17.41 4.64
N ASP A 390 17.46 18.09 4.43
CA ASP A 390 17.05 19.26 5.24
C ASP A 390 17.04 18.92 6.73
N TYR A 391 16.34 17.85 7.08
CA TYR A 391 16.22 17.39 8.46
C TYR A 391 17.59 17.17 9.09
N TYR A 392 18.46 16.40 8.44
CA TYR A 392 19.80 16.11 8.98
C TYR A 392 20.70 17.35 9.02
N LEU A 393 20.61 18.24 8.04
CA LEU A 393 21.31 19.53 8.08
C LEU A 393 20.86 20.36 9.28
N HIS A 394 19.56 20.44 9.57
CA HIS A 394 19.06 21.11 10.79
C HIS A 394 19.60 20.43 12.05
N ARG A 395 19.51 19.10 12.17
CA ARG A 395 19.99 18.36 13.35
C ARG A 395 21.48 18.59 13.62
N ILE A 396 22.31 18.62 12.58
CA ILE A 396 23.75 18.81 12.73
C ILE A 396 24.07 20.29 12.96
N LEU A 397 23.62 21.18 12.09
CA LEU A 397 23.99 22.60 12.15
C LEU A 397 23.39 23.29 13.38
N SER A 398 22.11 23.04 13.71
CA SER A 398 21.45 23.63 14.88
C SER A 398 21.79 22.88 16.14
N ASP A 399 21.42 21.60 16.21
CA ASP A 399 21.36 20.93 17.51
C ASP A 399 22.73 20.45 17.99
N LYS A 400 23.64 20.14 17.06
CA LYS A 400 25.03 19.81 17.39
C LYS A 400 25.95 21.03 17.39
N LEU A 401 25.89 21.87 16.35
CA LEU A 401 26.83 22.96 16.12
C LEU A 401 26.34 24.34 16.60
N GLY A 402 25.08 24.47 17.03
CA GLY A 402 24.54 25.69 17.61
C GLY A 402 24.26 26.83 16.62
N ASN A 403 24.28 26.55 15.32
CA ASN A 403 24.02 27.55 14.28
C ASN A 403 22.51 27.83 14.14
N ASN A 404 22.17 29.07 13.77
CA ASN A 404 20.78 29.39 13.44
C ASN A 404 20.45 28.93 12.01
N THR A 405 19.67 27.87 11.90
CA THR A 405 19.34 27.24 10.62
C THR A 405 18.01 27.70 10.02
N VAL A 406 17.30 28.64 10.65
CA VAL A 406 16.02 29.14 10.18
C VAL A 406 16.01 30.67 10.18
N THR A 407 15.60 31.27 9.08
CA THR A 407 15.42 32.74 9.00
C THR A 407 14.19 33.18 9.81
N SER A 408 14.07 34.48 10.09
CA SER A 408 12.87 35.06 10.73
C SER A 408 11.56 34.83 9.95
N LYS A 409 11.64 34.41 8.69
CA LYS A 409 10.52 34.06 7.81
C LYS A 409 10.28 32.55 7.69
N GLY A 410 10.96 31.72 8.49
CA GLY A 410 10.82 30.27 8.45
C GLY A 410 11.57 29.58 7.29
N LYS A 411 12.41 30.30 6.54
CA LYS A 411 13.22 29.72 5.43
C LYS A 411 14.45 29.00 5.97
N ASN A 412 14.85 27.89 5.33
CA ASN A 412 16.12 27.21 5.63
C ASN A 412 17.29 28.18 5.41
N ASN A 413 18.19 28.22 6.41
CA ASN A 413 19.39 29.03 6.40
C ASN A 413 20.61 28.12 6.61
N PHE A 414 21.19 27.66 5.50
CA PHE A 414 22.40 26.84 5.51
C PHE A 414 23.61 27.60 4.99
N ALA A 415 23.67 28.92 5.20
CA ALA A 415 24.75 29.80 4.76
C ALA A 415 26.04 29.64 5.60
N TYR A 416 26.43 28.41 5.89
CA TYR A 416 27.60 28.03 6.71
C TYR A 416 28.64 27.25 5.91
N PHE A 417 28.58 27.35 4.58
CA PHE A 417 29.46 26.63 3.67
C PHE A 417 30.05 27.59 2.64
N SER A 418 31.34 27.46 2.38
CA SER A 418 32.05 28.16 1.31
C SER A 418 32.39 27.17 0.20
N LYS A 419 32.21 27.59 -1.05
CA LYS A 419 32.67 26.81 -2.20
C LYS A 419 34.18 26.99 -2.36
N ASP A 420 34.91 25.88 -2.44
CA ASP A 420 36.31 25.87 -2.83
C ASP A 420 36.43 26.00 -4.35
N ASN A 421 37.33 26.86 -4.84
CA ASN A 421 37.48 27.13 -6.26
C ASN A 421 38.34 26.08 -6.98
N GLY A 422 39.02 25.20 -6.24
CA GLY A 422 39.85 24.13 -6.80
C GLY A 422 39.01 22.92 -7.19
N ASP A 423 38.32 22.31 -6.22
CA ASP A 423 37.54 21.08 -6.46
C ASP A 423 36.03 21.31 -6.64
N LEU A 424 35.60 22.57 -6.54
CA LEU A 424 34.21 23.00 -6.67
C LEU A 424 33.26 22.44 -5.60
N ARG A 425 33.80 21.90 -4.50
CA ARG A 425 33.03 21.40 -3.35
C ARG A 425 32.77 22.50 -2.33
N TYR A 426 31.72 22.32 -1.56
CA TYR A 426 31.35 23.18 -0.45
C TYR A 426 31.91 22.64 0.87
N TYR A 427 32.47 23.54 1.68
CA TYR A 427 33.08 23.21 2.97
C TYR A 427 32.52 24.07 4.09
N TYR A 428 32.20 23.42 5.20
CA TYR A 428 31.70 24.06 6.41
C TYR A 428 32.72 25.07 6.95
N ASN A 429 32.28 26.31 7.14
CA ASN A 429 33.15 27.47 7.40
C ASN A 429 32.86 28.17 8.74
N SER A 430 32.06 27.55 9.62
CA SER A 430 31.69 28.09 10.93
C SER A 430 32.33 27.29 12.09
N THR A 431 31.99 27.62 13.34
CA THR A 431 32.55 27.04 14.56
C THR A 431 32.39 25.52 14.62
N LYS A 432 33.44 24.81 15.06
CA LYS A 432 33.53 23.33 15.06
C LYS A 432 33.61 22.71 16.46
N ASP A 433 33.51 23.52 17.52
CA ASP A 433 33.85 23.14 18.91
C ASP A 433 33.11 21.92 19.48
N ASN A 434 32.05 21.46 18.80
CA ASN A 434 31.22 20.33 19.21
C ASN A 434 31.19 19.15 18.22
N ALA A 435 32.07 19.10 17.22
CA ALA A 435 32.09 18.02 16.23
C ALA A 435 33.50 17.50 15.94
N SER A 436 33.62 16.20 15.68
CA SER A 436 34.88 15.58 15.22
C SER A 436 35.19 15.97 13.76
N GLU A 437 36.44 15.78 13.33
CA GLU A 437 36.82 15.97 11.92
C GLU A 437 35.98 15.10 10.98
N GLU A 438 35.72 13.84 11.36
CA GLU A 438 34.88 12.91 10.60
C GLU A 438 33.41 13.38 10.50
N GLN A 439 32.86 13.96 11.57
CA GLN A 439 31.51 14.55 11.57
C GLN A 439 31.43 15.79 10.67
N ILE A 440 32.50 16.60 10.61
CA ILE A 440 32.59 17.76 9.72
C ILE A 440 32.77 17.32 8.27
N GLU A 441 33.57 16.28 7.99
CA GLU A 441 33.69 15.71 6.66
C GLU A 441 32.35 15.16 6.16
N PHE A 442 31.64 14.41 7.01
CA PHE A 442 30.27 13.98 6.71
C PHE A 442 29.32 15.14 6.44
N LEU A 443 29.38 16.21 7.24
CA LEU A 443 28.57 17.41 7.02
C LEU A 443 28.86 18.07 5.66
N ASN A 444 30.12 18.08 5.23
CA ASN A 444 30.49 18.56 3.89
C ASN A 444 29.91 17.65 2.80
N ASP A 445 30.04 16.33 2.93
CA ASP A 445 29.45 15.36 1.99
C ASP A 445 27.93 15.56 1.88
N LEU A 446 27.24 15.64 3.03
CA LEU A 446 25.80 15.85 3.13
C LEU A 446 25.36 17.12 2.42
N TYR A 447 26.04 18.25 2.66
CA TYR A 447 25.70 19.52 2.05
C TYR A 447 26.00 19.56 0.54
N ASN A 448 27.11 18.96 0.09
CA ASN A 448 27.41 18.85 -1.33
C ASN A 448 26.36 18.01 -2.07
N TYR A 449 25.96 16.87 -1.48
CA TYR A 449 24.89 16.03 -2.00
C TYR A 449 23.57 16.81 -2.07
N TYR A 450 23.17 17.43 -0.96
CA TYR A 450 21.98 18.30 -0.87
C TYR A 450 21.97 19.38 -1.96
N ASN A 451 23.07 20.11 -2.14
CA ASN A 451 23.15 21.19 -3.12
C ASN A 451 23.09 20.66 -4.56
N ARG A 452 23.75 19.53 -4.84
CA ARG A 452 23.76 18.89 -6.17
C ARG A 452 22.38 18.45 -6.62
N ILE A 453 21.55 17.94 -5.71
CA ILE A 453 20.24 17.39 -6.06
C ILE A 453 19.12 18.43 -5.93
N ARG A 454 19.19 19.34 -4.94
CA ARG A 454 18.10 20.28 -4.67
C ARG A 454 18.06 21.42 -5.67
N HIS A 455 19.23 21.93 -6.08
CA HIS A 455 19.33 23.03 -7.03
C HIS A 455 18.72 22.72 -8.42
N PRO A 456 18.90 21.54 -9.02
CA PRO A 456 18.24 21.23 -10.29
C PRO A 456 16.76 20.85 -10.14
N TYR A 457 16.36 20.16 -9.07
CA TYR A 457 15.09 19.42 -9.04
C TYR A 457 14.04 19.94 -8.05
N ALA A 458 14.39 20.84 -7.13
CA ALA A 458 13.41 21.38 -6.17
C ALA A 458 12.70 22.66 -6.64
N HIS A 459 13.16 23.25 -7.75
CA HIS A 459 12.73 24.55 -8.23
C HIS A 459 11.54 24.45 -9.19
N TRP A 460 10.60 25.39 -9.08
CA TRP A 460 9.62 25.65 -10.12
C TRP A 460 10.14 26.75 -11.02
N SER A 461 10.52 26.38 -12.24
CA SER A 461 10.91 27.37 -13.25
C SER A 461 9.74 28.31 -13.56
N LYS A 462 10.07 29.50 -14.10
CA LYS A 462 9.09 30.53 -14.48
C LYS A 462 8.04 30.01 -15.48
N ASP A 463 8.46 29.07 -16.33
CA ASP A 463 7.64 28.23 -17.20
C ASP A 463 7.90 26.77 -16.86
N SER A 464 6.85 25.98 -16.52
CA SER A 464 7.00 24.59 -16.05
C SER A 464 7.69 23.63 -17.04
N ILE A 465 7.89 24.05 -18.29
CA ILE A 465 8.65 23.34 -19.33
C ILE A 465 10.16 23.37 -19.06
N ASP A 466 10.66 24.38 -18.36
CA ASP A 466 12.10 24.59 -18.13
C ASP A 466 12.61 23.93 -16.83
N THR A 467 11.74 23.25 -16.08
CA THR A 467 12.15 22.53 -14.86
C THR A 467 12.89 21.26 -15.26
N PRO A 468 14.14 21.04 -14.81
CA PRO A 468 14.86 19.80 -15.09
C PRO A 468 14.04 18.58 -14.65
N VAL A 469 13.87 17.62 -15.55
CA VAL A 469 13.14 16.38 -15.30
C VAL A 469 14.07 15.18 -15.33
N ILE A 470 13.82 14.22 -14.43
CA ILE A 470 14.46 12.92 -14.48
C ILE A 470 13.61 12.02 -15.37
N THR A 471 14.08 11.72 -16.57
CA THR A 471 13.34 10.90 -17.54
C THR A 471 13.58 9.39 -17.37
N GLU A 472 14.57 9.02 -16.57
CA GLU A 472 15.02 7.64 -16.41
C GLU A 472 14.92 7.18 -14.95
N MET A 473 14.19 6.08 -14.72
CA MET A 473 13.96 5.52 -13.38
C MET A 473 15.26 5.22 -12.61
N HIS A 474 16.28 4.71 -13.32
CA HIS A 474 17.55 4.33 -12.68
C HIS A 474 18.28 5.56 -12.13
N VAL A 475 18.22 6.71 -12.82
CA VAL A 475 18.82 7.96 -12.34
C VAL A 475 18.17 8.41 -11.04
N ALA A 476 16.83 8.37 -10.96
CA ALA A 476 16.12 8.70 -9.72
C ALA A 476 16.48 7.71 -8.59
N ARG A 477 16.51 6.40 -8.90
CA ARG A 477 16.84 5.35 -7.92
C ARG A 477 18.27 5.51 -7.39
N ASP A 478 19.25 5.77 -8.24
CA ASP A 478 20.65 5.93 -7.86
C ASP A 478 20.82 7.13 -6.91
N LEU A 479 20.15 8.25 -7.20
CA LEU A 479 20.11 9.40 -6.29
C LEU A 479 19.46 9.01 -4.95
N ILE A 480 18.34 8.29 -4.96
CA ILE A 480 17.71 7.86 -3.70
C ILE A 480 18.67 7.01 -2.87
N LEU A 481 19.31 6.01 -3.49
CA LEU A 481 20.25 5.12 -2.83
C LEU A 481 21.46 5.87 -2.26
N GLU A 482 22.03 6.83 -3.00
CA GLU A 482 23.13 7.68 -2.52
C GLU A 482 22.69 8.52 -1.31
N GLY A 483 21.50 9.11 -1.35
CA GLY A 483 20.93 9.85 -0.22
C GLY A 483 20.71 8.96 1.01
N LEU A 484 20.19 7.75 0.84
CA LEU A 484 19.99 6.78 1.92
C LEU A 484 21.31 6.33 2.54
N GLN A 485 22.39 6.21 1.77
CA GLN A 485 23.71 5.93 2.32
C GLN A 485 24.17 7.03 3.28
N LEU A 486 23.92 8.31 2.95
CA LEU A 486 24.20 9.43 3.85
C LEU A 486 23.32 9.38 5.10
N VAL A 487 22.04 9.01 4.97
CA VAL A 487 21.13 8.79 6.11
C VAL A 487 21.67 7.71 7.05
N ASN A 488 22.10 6.57 6.52
CA ASN A 488 22.67 5.49 7.32
C ASN A 488 23.97 5.94 8.01
N LYS A 489 24.84 6.66 7.28
CA LYS A 489 26.11 7.19 7.81
C LYS A 489 25.88 8.23 8.91
N TYR A 490 24.81 9.02 8.86
CA TYR A 490 24.43 9.93 9.95
C TYR A 490 24.29 9.20 11.28
N TYR A 491 23.52 8.10 11.34
CA TYR A 491 23.29 7.35 12.59
C TYR A 491 24.50 6.55 13.07
N ILE A 492 25.53 6.39 12.23
CA ILE A 492 26.82 5.84 12.66
C ILE A 492 27.63 6.93 13.39
N LEU A 493 27.54 8.18 12.93
CA LEU A 493 28.40 9.28 13.38
C LEU A 493 27.79 10.16 14.48
N PHE A 494 26.46 10.25 14.56
CA PHE A 494 25.71 11.11 15.48
C PHE A 494 24.65 10.31 16.24
#